data_AF-A0A6A5GXG7-F1
#
_entry.id   AF-A0A6A5GXG7-F1
#
_cell.length_a   1.000
_cell.length_b   1.000
_cell.length_c   1.000
_cell.angle_alpha   90.00
_cell.angle_beta   90.00
_cell.angle_gamma   90.00
#
_symmetry.space_group_name_H-M   'P 1'
#
loop_
_entity.id
_entity.type
_entity.pdbx_description
1 polymer ?
#
loop_
_entity_poly.entity_id
_entity_poly.type
_entity_poly.pdbx_seq_one_letter_code
_entity_poly.pdbx_strand_id
1 'polypeptide(L)'
;MSSVNVWIHFKNSRTIYILRDKMIIKKLPTVLQKLNEHNIDWEKTDTVLNQPPVEIPFPEVTGRFLFEYLPKYIVPLEFRAIVLSEYPEIRGVETDFLDQVLELAKYMKCEVFRSVLLNLRMVKVLVKDLICEVAVLFKDSENPSIIKEREIIEKSPVLMKAIAGKNPDWTTTDIKINTPLDIPFPKAAGEFVFDNLLKYTPPAEMDFEKKPEDYPEANAKSVDELKPILELASYMECEGFMRCIEFVIGKKLNEMPID
;
A
#
# COMPACT_ATOMS: atom_id res chain seq x y z
N MET A 1 -12.34 -5.98 30.52
CA MET A 1 -12.52 -6.75 29.28
C MET A 1 -11.85 -8.11 29.48
N SER A 2 -12.53 -9.20 29.18
CA SER A 2 -11.94 -10.55 29.25
C SER A 2 -10.92 -10.75 28.13
N SER A 3 -9.77 -11.30 28.47
CA SER A 3 -8.65 -11.63 27.59
C SER A 3 -8.84 -13.00 26.92
N VAL A 4 -8.30 -13.15 25.72
CA VAL A 4 -8.20 -14.44 25.04
C VAL A 4 -6.78 -14.60 24.53
N ASN A 5 -6.20 -15.78 24.70
CA ASN A 5 -4.88 -16.13 24.20
C ASN A 5 -4.98 -17.48 23.50
N VAL A 6 -4.99 -17.47 22.18
CA VAL A 6 -4.96 -18.72 21.39
C VAL A 6 -3.53 -18.94 20.91
N TRP A 7 -2.93 -20.05 21.32
CA TRP A 7 -1.62 -20.45 20.83
C TRP A 7 -1.78 -21.12 19.47
N ILE A 8 -1.10 -20.57 18.48
CA ILE A 8 -1.08 -21.01 17.10
C ILE A 8 0.33 -21.48 16.80
N HIS A 9 0.43 -22.67 16.21
CA HIS A 9 1.69 -23.26 15.80
C HIS A 9 1.66 -23.53 14.30
N PHE A 10 2.64 -22.99 13.59
CA PHE A 10 2.76 -23.16 12.14
C PHE A 10 3.67 -24.33 11.79
N LYS A 11 3.42 -24.94 10.64
CA LYS A 11 4.21 -26.07 10.14
C LYS A 11 5.70 -25.72 10.12
N ASN A 12 6.51 -26.57 10.75
CA ASN A 12 7.96 -26.44 10.85
C ASN A 12 8.45 -25.14 11.52
N SER A 13 7.55 -24.40 12.19
CA SER A 13 7.95 -23.26 13.00
C SER A 13 8.48 -23.73 14.35
N ARG A 14 9.37 -22.94 14.96
CA ARG A 14 9.75 -23.08 16.37
C ARG A 14 9.05 -22.03 17.25
N THR A 15 8.25 -21.17 16.63
CA THR A 15 7.61 -20.01 17.24
C THR A 15 6.15 -20.34 17.53
N ILE A 16 5.70 -20.02 18.73
CA ILE A 16 4.28 -20.05 19.08
C ILE A 16 3.73 -18.63 18.93
N TYR A 17 2.70 -18.50 18.11
CA TYR A 17 1.98 -17.25 17.90
C TYR A 17 0.83 -17.16 18.89
N ILE A 18 0.67 -16.01 19.54
CA ILE A 18 -0.43 -15.79 20.48
C ILE A 18 -1.42 -14.82 19.85
N LEU A 19 -2.54 -15.36 19.40
CA LEU A 19 -3.64 -14.54 18.89
C LEU A 19 -4.50 -14.05 20.07
N ARG A 20 -4.59 -12.72 20.20
CA ARG A 20 -5.29 -12.06 21.32
C ARG A 20 -6.51 -11.25 20.93
N ASP A 21 -6.60 -10.87 19.66
CA ASP A 21 -7.68 -10.03 19.18
C ASP A 21 -8.96 -10.85 18.96
N LYS A 22 -9.97 -10.59 19.81
CA LYS A 22 -11.29 -11.23 19.73
C LYS A 22 -11.98 -10.96 18.39
N MET A 23 -11.80 -9.78 17.79
CA MET A 23 -12.40 -9.47 16.49
C MET A 23 -11.80 -10.33 15.39
N ILE A 24 -10.47 -10.53 15.40
CA ILE A 24 -9.79 -11.43 14.47
C ILE A 24 -10.23 -12.88 14.69
N ILE A 25 -10.26 -13.35 15.95
CA ILE A 25 -10.68 -14.72 16.29
C ILE A 25 -12.09 -15.02 15.78
N LYS A 26 -13.03 -14.07 15.89
CA LYS A 26 -14.40 -14.20 15.35
C LYS A 26 -14.46 -14.43 13.83
N LYS A 27 -13.43 -14.02 13.10
CA LYS A 27 -13.32 -14.17 11.65
C LYS A 27 -12.62 -15.44 11.21
N LEU A 28 -12.19 -16.29 12.15
CA LEU A 28 -11.45 -17.52 11.90
C LEU A 28 -12.23 -18.74 12.40
N PRO A 29 -13.19 -19.27 11.62
CA PRO A 29 -14.01 -20.41 12.04
C PRO A 29 -13.21 -21.62 12.50
N THR A 30 -12.03 -21.87 11.91
CA THR A 30 -11.15 -22.96 12.34
C THR A 30 -10.64 -22.78 13.78
N VAL A 31 -10.35 -21.54 14.20
CA VAL A 31 -9.96 -21.22 15.58
C VAL A 31 -11.17 -21.32 16.52
N LEU A 32 -12.33 -20.81 16.09
CA LEU A 32 -13.57 -20.89 16.86
C LEU A 32 -14.00 -22.33 17.14
N GLN A 33 -13.90 -23.21 16.13
CA GLN A 33 -14.18 -24.63 16.28
C GLN A 33 -13.30 -25.24 17.37
N LYS A 34 -11.99 -24.92 17.37
CA LYS A 34 -11.07 -25.39 18.40
C LYS A 34 -11.43 -24.87 19.79
N LEU A 35 -11.75 -23.59 19.93
CA LEU A 35 -12.20 -23.03 21.21
C LEU A 35 -13.48 -23.71 21.73
N ASN A 36 -14.43 -24.01 20.84
CA ASN A 36 -15.68 -24.68 21.18
C ASN A 36 -15.46 -26.16 21.59
N GLU A 37 -14.51 -26.87 20.97
CA GLU A 37 -14.12 -28.24 21.37
C GLU A 37 -13.64 -28.30 22.83
N HIS A 38 -13.11 -27.21 23.37
CA HIS A 38 -12.70 -27.10 24.77
C HIS A 38 -13.80 -26.57 25.71
N ASN A 39 -15.03 -26.36 25.21
CA ASN A 39 -16.20 -25.92 25.99
C ASN A 39 -16.00 -24.58 26.73
N ILE A 40 -15.22 -23.66 26.15
CA ILE A 40 -14.85 -22.39 26.78
C ILE A 40 -15.78 -21.26 26.31
N ASP A 41 -16.47 -20.54 27.22
CA ASP A 41 -17.18 -19.28 26.92
C ASP A 41 -16.18 -18.11 26.82
N TRP A 42 -15.31 -18.18 25.80
CA TRP A 42 -14.15 -17.30 25.59
C TRP A 42 -14.53 -15.83 25.31
N GLU A 43 -15.81 -15.56 25.04
CA GLU A 43 -16.32 -14.20 24.93
C GLU A 43 -16.41 -13.53 26.30
N LYS A 44 -16.76 -14.29 27.35
CA LYS A 44 -17.04 -13.77 28.69
C LYS A 44 -15.95 -14.06 29.70
N THR A 45 -15.14 -15.10 29.50
CA THR A 45 -14.07 -15.49 30.43
C THR A 45 -12.68 -15.21 29.88
N ASP A 46 -11.73 -14.97 30.79
CA ASP A 46 -10.31 -15.02 30.45
C ASP A 46 -9.97 -16.42 29.96
N THR A 47 -9.47 -16.54 28.73
CA THR A 47 -9.25 -17.82 28.06
C THR A 47 -7.81 -17.93 27.59
N VAL A 48 -7.18 -19.07 27.88
CA VAL A 48 -5.89 -19.45 27.33
C VAL A 48 -6.03 -20.84 26.71
N LEU A 49 -5.96 -20.91 25.38
CA LEU A 49 -5.84 -22.18 24.66
C LEU A 49 -4.37 -22.38 24.29
N ASN A 50 -3.63 -23.11 25.14
CA ASN A 50 -2.20 -23.35 24.98
C ASN A 50 -1.83 -24.82 24.72
N GLN A 51 -2.68 -25.79 25.09
CA GLN A 51 -2.41 -27.22 24.90
C GLN A 51 -3.67 -28.05 24.56
N PRO A 52 -3.68 -28.76 23.41
CA PRO A 52 -2.74 -28.58 22.29
C PRO A 52 -2.92 -27.20 21.63
N PRO A 53 -1.86 -26.58 21.09
CA PRO A 53 -2.02 -25.37 20.27
C PRO A 53 -2.81 -25.67 19.00
N VAL A 54 -3.33 -24.63 18.37
CA VAL A 54 -3.97 -24.74 17.05
C VAL A 54 -2.87 -24.91 16.00
N GLU A 55 -2.74 -26.13 15.49
CA GLU A 55 -1.79 -26.49 14.44
C GLU A 55 -2.29 -26.01 13.06
N ILE A 56 -1.46 -25.21 12.39
CA ILE A 56 -1.71 -24.70 11.04
C ILE A 56 -0.67 -25.31 10.08
N PRO A 57 -1.07 -26.10 9.08
CA PRO A 57 -0.16 -26.84 8.20
C PRO A 57 0.49 -25.97 7.12
N PHE A 58 0.69 -24.68 7.39
CA PHE A 58 1.25 -23.69 6.46
C PHE A 58 2.54 -23.09 7.02
N PRO A 59 3.41 -22.53 6.15
CA PRO A 59 4.58 -21.79 6.59
C PRO A 59 4.22 -20.60 7.48
N GLU A 60 5.09 -20.32 8.45
CA GLU A 60 4.96 -19.19 9.37
C GLU A 60 4.80 -17.84 8.66
N VAL A 61 5.54 -17.62 7.57
CA VAL A 61 5.48 -16.38 6.77
C VAL A 61 4.10 -16.13 6.17
N THR A 62 3.44 -17.18 5.65
CA THR A 62 2.07 -17.12 5.13
C THR A 62 1.08 -16.74 6.24
N GLY A 63 1.29 -17.33 7.41
CA GLY A 63 0.51 -17.09 8.61
C GLY A 63 0.58 -15.66 9.11
N ARG A 64 1.80 -15.13 9.21
CA ARG A 64 2.06 -13.74 9.60
C ARG A 64 1.35 -12.78 8.66
N PHE A 65 1.51 -12.97 7.36
CA PHE A 65 0.86 -12.12 6.36
C PHE A 65 -0.66 -12.11 6.54
N LEU A 66 -1.29 -13.27 6.70
CA LEU A 66 -2.74 -13.34 6.91
C LEU A 66 -3.13 -12.57 8.17
N PHE A 67 -2.50 -12.82 9.32
CA PHE A 67 -2.93 -12.20 10.57
C PHE A 67 -2.63 -10.70 10.66
N GLU A 68 -1.55 -10.24 10.03
CA GLU A 68 -1.19 -8.83 9.96
C GLU A 68 -2.21 -8.03 9.13
N TYR A 69 -2.62 -8.57 7.98
CA TYR A 69 -3.52 -7.86 7.06
C TYR A 69 -4.99 -8.28 7.15
N LEU A 70 -5.33 -9.29 7.96
CA LEU A 70 -6.73 -9.68 8.18
C LEU A 70 -7.61 -8.48 8.55
N PRO A 71 -7.22 -7.62 9.51
CA PRO A 71 -8.05 -6.48 9.91
C PRO A 71 -8.28 -5.47 8.78
N LYS A 72 -7.31 -5.32 7.86
CA LYS A 72 -7.42 -4.42 6.71
C LYS A 72 -8.42 -4.94 5.66
N TYR A 73 -8.58 -6.26 5.57
CA TYR A 73 -9.36 -6.92 4.51
C TYR A 73 -10.64 -7.60 5.01
N ILE A 74 -11.31 -6.95 5.97
CA ILE A 74 -12.58 -7.43 6.54
C ILE A 74 -13.82 -6.91 5.80
N VAL A 75 -13.64 -6.03 4.80
CA VAL A 75 -14.71 -5.47 3.99
C VAL A 75 -14.53 -5.95 2.54
N PRO A 76 -15.59 -6.45 1.88
CA PRO A 76 -15.51 -6.82 0.47
C PRO A 76 -15.04 -5.63 -0.40
N LEU A 77 -14.16 -5.91 -1.36
CA LEU A 77 -13.72 -4.93 -2.34
C LEU A 77 -14.45 -5.16 -3.67
N GLU A 78 -14.98 -4.09 -4.25
CA GLU A 78 -15.47 -4.12 -5.62
C GLU A 78 -14.29 -4.17 -6.58
N PHE A 79 -14.22 -5.23 -7.40
CA PHE A 79 -13.10 -5.50 -8.30
C PHE A 79 -12.67 -4.30 -9.16
N ARG A 80 -13.65 -3.55 -9.69
CA ARG A 80 -13.42 -2.39 -10.59
C ARG A 80 -12.91 -1.15 -9.85
N ALA A 81 -13.10 -1.07 -8.55
CA ALA A 81 -12.68 0.06 -7.72
C ALA A 81 -11.27 -0.12 -7.14
N ILE A 82 -10.62 -1.27 -7.39
CA ILE A 82 -9.29 -1.56 -6.82
C ILE A 82 -8.23 -0.73 -7.53
N VAL A 83 -7.52 0.08 -6.74
CA VAL A 83 -6.29 0.79 -7.12
C VAL A 83 -5.12 0.16 -6.37
N LEU A 84 -4.21 -0.52 -7.07
CA LEU A 84 -3.20 -1.36 -6.40
C LEU A 84 -2.17 -0.57 -5.58
N SER A 85 -1.92 0.70 -5.89
CA SER A 85 -1.05 1.55 -5.06
C SER A 85 -1.57 1.83 -3.65
N GLU A 86 -2.84 1.53 -3.36
CA GLU A 86 -3.42 1.55 -2.00
C GLU A 86 -3.10 0.28 -1.19
N TYR A 87 -2.56 -0.75 -1.86
CA TYR A 87 -2.27 -2.07 -1.31
C TYR A 87 -0.79 -2.45 -1.53
N PRO A 88 0.16 -1.66 -0.99
CA PRO A 88 1.59 -1.88 -1.22
C PRO A 88 2.06 -3.28 -0.79
N GLU A 89 1.47 -3.87 0.25
CA GLU A 89 1.77 -5.21 0.73
C GLU A 89 1.39 -6.33 -0.27
N ILE A 90 0.36 -6.11 -1.09
CA ILE A 90 -0.03 -7.04 -2.16
C ILE A 90 0.90 -6.85 -3.35
N ARG A 91 1.25 -5.60 -3.63
CA ARG A 91 2.14 -5.25 -4.72
C ARG A 91 3.56 -5.79 -4.51
N GLY A 92 4.08 -5.68 -3.29
CA GLY A 92 5.46 -6.05 -2.94
C GLY A 92 5.74 -7.56 -2.88
N VAL A 93 4.70 -8.40 -2.89
CA VAL A 93 4.88 -9.86 -2.82
C VAL A 93 4.65 -10.54 -4.17
N GLU A 94 5.27 -11.69 -4.37
CA GLU A 94 5.07 -12.51 -5.56
C GLU A 94 3.66 -13.12 -5.62
N THR A 95 3.19 -13.36 -6.84
CA THR A 95 1.84 -13.93 -7.04
C THR A 95 1.73 -15.34 -6.45
N ASP A 96 2.79 -16.14 -6.55
CA ASP A 96 2.86 -17.48 -5.96
C ASP A 96 2.74 -17.45 -4.43
N PHE A 97 3.24 -16.39 -3.79
CA PHE A 97 3.08 -16.19 -2.36
C PHE A 97 1.62 -15.86 -2.01
N LEU A 98 0.96 -15.01 -2.79
CA LEU A 98 -0.47 -14.72 -2.62
C LEU A 98 -1.33 -15.97 -2.79
N ASP A 99 -0.97 -16.87 -3.71
CA ASP A 99 -1.67 -18.14 -3.90
C ASP A 99 -1.54 -19.05 -2.66
N GLN A 100 -0.39 -19.06 -1.99
CA GLN A 100 -0.22 -19.75 -0.70
C GLN A 100 -1.08 -19.13 0.41
N VAL A 101 -1.16 -17.79 0.48
CA VAL A 101 -2.01 -17.08 1.46
C VAL A 101 -3.49 -17.36 1.19
N LEU A 102 -3.91 -17.45 -0.08
CA LEU A 102 -5.29 -17.82 -0.46
C LEU A 102 -5.65 -19.22 0.02
N GLU A 103 -4.75 -20.20 -0.14
CA GLU A 103 -4.97 -21.55 0.37
C GLU A 103 -5.01 -21.60 1.90
N LEU A 104 -4.19 -20.80 2.59
CA LEU A 104 -4.28 -20.64 4.04
C LEU A 104 -5.64 -20.04 4.45
N ALA A 105 -6.09 -18.97 3.79
CA ALA A 105 -7.37 -18.33 4.08
C ALA A 105 -8.55 -19.31 3.91
N LYS A 106 -8.49 -20.15 2.88
CA LYS A 106 -9.43 -21.25 2.63
C LYS A 106 -9.36 -22.33 3.72
N TYR A 107 -8.17 -22.75 4.13
CA TYR A 107 -8.00 -23.68 5.27
C TYR A 107 -8.59 -23.12 6.57
N MET A 108 -8.39 -21.83 6.83
CA MET A 108 -8.91 -21.12 7.98
C MET A 108 -10.41 -20.78 7.87
N LYS A 109 -11.04 -21.08 6.72
CA LYS A 109 -12.43 -20.75 6.38
C LYS A 109 -12.74 -19.25 6.51
N CYS A 110 -11.76 -18.39 6.21
CA CYS A 110 -11.91 -16.95 6.27
C CYS A 110 -12.38 -16.39 4.91
N GLU A 111 -13.67 -16.55 4.60
CA GLU A 111 -14.20 -16.29 3.26
C GLU A 111 -14.09 -14.84 2.80
N VAL A 112 -14.32 -13.87 3.70
CA VAL A 112 -14.23 -12.43 3.34
C VAL A 112 -12.80 -12.07 2.94
N PHE A 113 -11.82 -12.42 3.77
CA PHE A 113 -10.42 -12.18 3.48
C PHE A 113 -9.97 -12.88 2.20
N ARG A 114 -10.38 -14.15 2.03
CA ARG A 114 -10.10 -14.91 0.80
C ARG A 114 -10.66 -14.20 -0.44
N SER A 115 -11.90 -13.71 -0.37
CA SER A 115 -12.54 -13.01 -1.50
C SER A 115 -11.81 -11.69 -1.83
N VAL A 116 -11.45 -10.91 -0.82
CA VAL A 116 -10.71 -9.66 -0.98
C VAL A 116 -9.34 -9.92 -1.59
N LEU A 117 -8.60 -10.87 -1.03
CA LEU A 117 -7.28 -11.26 -1.50
C LEU A 117 -7.33 -11.80 -2.93
N LEU A 118 -8.37 -12.55 -3.29
CA LEU A 118 -8.55 -13.05 -4.66
C LEU A 118 -8.73 -11.90 -5.64
N ASN A 119 -9.57 -10.90 -5.32
CA ASN A 119 -9.76 -9.73 -6.16
C ASN A 119 -8.44 -8.95 -6.33
N LEU A 120 -7.74 -8.68 -5.23
CA LEU A 120 -6.45 -7.99 -5.22
C LEU A 120 -5.39 -8.73 -6.06
N ARG A 121 -5.31 -10.05 -5.90
CA ARG A 121 -4.42 -10.93 -6.68
C ARG A 121 -4.78 -10.94 -8.16
N MET A 122 -6.06 -10.99 -8.50
CA MET A 122 -6.52 -10.93 -9.89
C MET A 122 -6.17 -9.59 -10.55
N VAL A 123 -6.41 -8.46 -9.88
CA VAL A 123 -6.03 -7.14 -10.41
C VAL A 123 -4.51 -7.06 -10.59
N LYS A 124 -3.72 -7.55 -9.62
CA LYS A 124 -2.25 -7.60 -9.74
C LYS A 124 -1.80 -8.35 -10.99
N VAL A 125 -2.39 -9.51 -11.26
CA VAL A 125 -2.06 -10.29 -12.46
C VAL A 125 -2.50 -9.56 -13.73
N LEU A 126 -3.70 -8.99 -13.74
CA LEU A 126 -4.20 -8.26 -14.91
C LEU A 126 -3.28 -7.09 -15.27
N VAL A 127 -2.87 -6.28 -14.28
CA VAL A 127 -2.07 -5.08 -14.57
C VAL A 127 -0.62 -5.36 -14.90
N LYS A 128 -0.08 -6.53 -14.53
CA LYS A 128 1.35 -6.85 -14.67
C LYS A 128 1.83 -6.75 -16.13
N ASP A 129 0.96 -7.13 -17.06
CA ASP A 129 1.30 -7.21 -18.48
C ASP A 129 0.67 -6.09 -19.32
N LEU A 130 0.01 -5.12 -18.68
CA LEU A 130 -0.61 -3.98 -19.39
C LEU A 130 0.42 -2.92 -19.75
N ILE A 131 0.27 -2.37 -20.95
CA ILE A 131 1.08 -1.27 -21.42
C ILE A 131 0.61 0.02 -20.73
N CYS A 132 1.57 0.84 -20.31
CA CYS A 132 1.34 2.18 -19.80
C CYS A 132 2.28 3.14 -20.52
N GLU A 133 1.72 4.04 -21.32
CA GLU A 133 2.44 5.08 -22.04
C GLU A 133 1.57 6.35 -22.05
N VAL A 134 1.97 7.34 -21.26
CA VAL A 134 1.28 8.64 -21.18
C VAL A 134 2.28 9.73 -21.50
N ALA A 135 2.06 10.43 -22.61
CA ALA A 135 2.88 11.58 -22.99
C ALA A 135 2.51 12.81 -22.16
N VAL A 136 3.52 13.51 -21.64
CA VAL A 136 3.40 14.80 -20.97
C VAL A 136 4.35 15.81 -21.61
N LEU A 137 3.90 17.04 -21.81
CA LEU A 137 4.69 18.11 -22.39
C LEU A 137 4.90 19.22 -21.36
N PHE A 138 6.15 19.50 -21.04
CA PHE A 138 6.52 20.56 -20.11
C PHE A 138 6.70 21.90 -20.82
N LYS A 139 6.46 23.01 -20.12
CA LYS A 139 6.45 24.36 -20.71
C LYS A 139 7.75 24.77 -21.41
N ASP A 140 8.87 24.20 -21.00
CA ASP A 140 10.23 24.48 -21.48
C ASP A 140 10.80 23.33 -22.31
N SER A 141 9.95 22.42 -22.78
CA SER A 141 10.35 21.28 -23.60
C SER A 141 9.60 21.23 -24.92
N GLU A 142 10.32 20.94 -26.01
CA GLU A 142 9.73 20.67 -27.32
C GLU A 142 9.32 19.20 -27.48
N ASN A 143 9.93 18.31 -26.68
CA ASN A 143 9.74 16.87 -26.78
C ASN A 143 8.97 16.34 -25.56
N PRO A 144 7.87 15.58 -25.76
CA PRO A 144 7.14 14.97 -24.66
C PRO A 144 8.00 13.98 -23.87
N SER A 145 7.83 13.97 -22.54
CA SER A 145 8.27 12.87 -21.67
C SER A 145 7.20 11.79 -21.63
N ILE A 146 7.60 10.51 -21.57
CA ILE A 146 6.66 9.39 -21.51
C ILE A 146 6.67 8.78 -20.12
N ILE A 147 5.52 8.85 -19.43
CA ILE A 147 5.30 8.15 -18.17
C ILE A 147 4.92 6.70 -18.49
N LYS A 148 5.73 5.77 -17.98
CA LYS A 148 5.55 4.32 -18.19
C LYS A 148 5.04 3.56 -16.97
N GLU A 149 4.99 4.23 -15.84
CA GLU A 149 4.64 3.63 -14.57
C GLU A 149 3.21 4.00 -14.19
N ARG A 150 2.33 2.99 -14.13
CA ARG A 150 0.94 3.17 -13.75
C ARG A 150 0.78 3.76 -12.35
N GLU A 151 1.72 3.49 -11.45
CA GLU A 151 1.70 4.02 -10.08
C GLU A 151 1.82 5.53 -10.05
N ILE A 152 2.62 6.11 -10.95
CA ILE A 152 2.78 7.56 -11.04
C ILE A 152 1.43 8.19 -11.40
N ILE A 153 0.68 7.54 -12.29
CA ILE A 153 -0.68 7.94 -12.65
C ILE A 153 -1.59 7.84 -11.42
N GLU A 154 -1.63 6.68 -10.75
CA GLU A 154 -2.48 6.46 -9.57
C GLU A 154 -2.19 7.43 -8.40
N LYS A 155 -0.95 7.91 -8.29
CA LYS A 155 -0.53 8.89 -7.28
C LYS A 155 -0.78 10.35 -7.67
N SER A 156 -1.19 10.61 -8.91
CA SER A 156 -1.53 11.95 -9.40
C SER A 156 -3.00 12.03 -9.82
N PRO A 157 -3.87 12.61 -8.97
CA PRO A 157 -5.28 12.81 -9.31
C PRO A 157 -5.49 13.58 -10.63
N VAL A 158 -4.59 14.50 -11.00
CA VAL A 158 -4.66 15.20 -12.28
C VAL A 158 -4.45 14.25 -13.47
N LEU A 159 -3.41 13.39 -13.42
CA LEU A 159 -3.20 12.39 -14.46
C LEU A 159 -4.36 11.39 -14.50
N MET A 160 -4.84 10.92 -13.35
CA MET A 160 -5.99 10.01 -13.28
C MET A 160 -7.21 10.60 -13.98
N LYS A 161 -7.59 11.85 -13.66
CA LYS A 161 -8.74 12.53 -14.27
C LYS A 161 -8.55 12.68 -15.79
N ALA A 162 -7.36 13.08 -16.23
CA ALA A 162 -7.03 13.25 -17.65
C ALA A 162 -7.09 11.92 -18.43
N ILE A 163 -6.61 10.84 -17.83
CA ILE A 163 -6.62 9.49 -18.42
C ILE A 163 -8.03 8.91 -18.42
N ALA A 164 -8.76 8.99 -17.30
CA ALA A 164 -10.12 8.48 -17.18
C ALA A 164 -11.08 9.14 -18.19
N GLY A 165 -10.87 10.41 -18.52
CA GLY A 165 -11.62 11.10 -19.56
C GLY A 165 -11.41 10.53 -20.97
N LYS A 166 -10.28 9.86 -21.24
CA LYS A 166 -9.95 9.25 -22.54
C LYS A 166 -10.09 7.72 -22.55
N ASN A 167 -9.84 7.07 -21.41
CA ASN A 167 -9.93 5.64 -21.19
C ASN A 167 -10.58 5.39 -19.81
N PRO A 168 -11.90 5.19 -19.73
CA PRO A 168 -12.59 4.98 -18.46
C PRO A 168 -12.14 3.74 -17.69
N ASP A 169 -11.77 2.66 -18.38
CA ASP A 169 -11.34 1.38 -17.79
C ASP A 169 -9.81 1.28 -17.64
N TRP A 170 -9.12 2.43 -17.58
CA TRP A 170 -7.66 2.50 -17.58
C TRP A 170 -7.01 1.70 -16.45
N THR A 171 -7.70 1.47 -15.33
CA THR A 171 -7.19 0.69 -14.18
C THR A 171 -7.00 -0.79 -14.49
N THR A 172 -7.63 -1.30 -15.56
CA THR A 172 -7.56 -2.73 -15.95
C THR A 172 -7.26 -2.95 -17.43
N THR A 173 -7.01 -1.89 -18.21
CA THR A 173 -6.70 -1.95 -19.65
C THR A 173 -5.41 -1.19 -19.98
N ASP A 174 -4.85 -1.44 -21.17
CA ASP A 174 -3.71 -0.68 -21.68
C ASP A 174 -3.97 0.84 -21.67
N ILE A 175 -2.95 1.62 -21.34
CA ILE A 175 -2.96 3.08 -21.41
C ILE A 175 -1.98 3.50 -22.48
N LYS A 176 -2.49 4.09 -23.57
CA LYS A 176 -1.68 4.64 -24.67
C LYS A 176 -2.22 6.02 -25.03
N ILE A 177 -1.74 7.04 -24.33
CA ILE A 177 -2.14 8.43 -24.56
C ILE A 177 -0.99 9.15 -25.26
N ASN A 178 -1.08 9.20 -26.58
CA ASN A 178 -0.05 9.79 -27.44
C ASN A 178 -0.18 11.32 -27.57
N THR A 179 -1.38 11.87 -27.36
CA THR A 179 -1.56 13.33 -27.29
C THR A 179 -1.03 13.82 -25.95
N PRO A 180 0.06 14.61 -25.93
CA PRO A 180 0.68 15.02 -24.69
C PRO A 180 -0.28 15.82 -23.80
N LEU A 181 -0.18 15.60 -22.49
CA LEU A 181 -0.82 16.46 -21.49
C LEU A 181 0.11 17.64 -21.20
N ASP A 182 -0.38 18.86 -21.39
CA ASP A 182 0.39 20.06 -21.12
C ASP A 182 0.55 20.28 -19.61
N ILE A 183 1.80 20.33 -19.17
CA ILE A 183 2.18 20.61 -17.78
C ILE A 183 2.84 21.99 -17.73
N PRO A 184 2.22 23.00 -17.09
CA PRO A 184 2.70 24.39 -17.10
C PRO A 184 3.90 24.62 -16.16
N PHE A 185 4.78 23.64 -16.04
CA PHE A 185 5.95 23.63 -15.15
C PHE A 185 7.22 23.23 -15.90
N PRO A 186 8.41 23.61 -15.40
CA PRO A 186 9.67 23.21 -16.00
C PRO A 186 9.86 21.69 -15.99
N LYS A 187 10.47 21.15 -17.05
CA LYS A 187 10.75 19.72 -17.20
C LYS A 187 11.55 19.15 -16.02
N ALA A 188 12.55 19.89 -15.55
CA ALA A 188 13.38 19.46 -14.41
C ALA A 188 12.56 19.22 -13.13
N ALA A 189 11.50 20.01 -12.89
CA ALA A 189 10.60 19.80 -11.76
C ALA A 189 9.76 18.53 -11.96
N GLY A 190 9.28 18.30 -13.18
CA GLY A 190 8.50 17.11 -13.53
C GLY A 190 9.27 15.82 -13.45
N GLU A 191 10.49 15.79 -14.00
CA GLU A 191 11.40 14.64 -13.87
C GLU A 191 11.66 14.35 -12.38
N PHE A 192 11.93 15.38 -11.57
CA PHE A 192 12.12 15.19 -10.15
C PHE A 192 10.89 14.60 -9.44
N VAL A 193 9.69 15.09 -9.74
CA VAL A 193 8.45 14.54 -9.16
C VAL A 193 8.32 13.08 -9.57
N PHE A 194 8.37 12.76 -10.86
CA PHE A 194 8.14 11.40 -11.35
C PHE A 194 9.21 10.40 -10.88
N ASP A 195 10.47 10.81 -10.80
CA ASP A 195 11.56 9.96 -10.32
C ASP A 195 11.49 9.64 -8.82
N ASN A 196 10.77 10.44 -8.02
CA ASN A 196 10.78 10.34 -6.55
C ASN A 196 9.40 10.12 -5.92
N LEU A 197 8.32 10.30 -6.68
CA LEU A 197 6.92 10.18 -6.21
C LEU A 197 6.64 8.85 -5.51
N LEU A 198 7.21 7.76 -6.02
CA LEU A 198 7.01 6.41 -5.49
C LEU A 198 8.00 6.04 -4.38
N LYS A 199 9.11 6.77 -4.27
CA LYS A 199 10.18 6.50 -3.28
C LYS A 199 9.86 7.12 -1.93
N TYR A 200 9.24 8.30 -1.93
CA TYR A 200 9.09 9.10 -0.73
C TYR A 200 7.86 8.68 0.06
N THR A 201 8.06 8.45 1.36
CA THR A 201 6.97 8.22 2.32
C THR A 201 6.80 9.49 3.16
N PRO A 202 5.58 10.06 3.25
CA PRO A 202 5.35 11.28 4.02
C PRO A 202 5.68 11.09 5.50
N PRO A 203 6.15 12.14 6.19
CA PRO A 203 6.30 12.08 7.64
C PRO A 203 4.92 11.88 8.29
N ALA A 204 4.81 10.97 9.25
CA ALA A 204 3.58 10.86 10.04
C ALA A 204 3.44 12.07 10.98
N GLU A 205 2.20 12.40 11.38
CA GLU A 205 1.93 13.58 12.23
C GLU A 205 2.71 13.59 13.56
N MET A 206 3.07 12.40 14.07
CA MET A 206 3.88 12.21 15.28
C MET A 206 5.17 11.44 14.99
N ASP A 207 5.80 11.73 13.85
CA ASP A 207 7.11 11.17 13.51
C ASP A 207 8.23 12.18 13.82
N PHE A 208 8.86 12.00 14.97
CA PHE A 208 10.03 12.78 15.41
C PHE A 208 11.35 12.19 14.91
N GLU A 209 11.32 10.99 14.32
CA GLU A 209 12.52 10.29 13.85
C GLU A 209 12.84 10.64 12.40
N LYS A 210 11.84 11.05 11.60
CA LYS A 210 12.02 11.47 10.22
C LYS A 210 12.98 12.66 10.12
N LYS A 211 13.93 12.59 9.19
CA LYS A 211 14.93 13.64 8.94
C LYS A 211 15.05 13.98 7.46
N PRO A 212 15.60 15.16 7.10
CA PRO A 212 15.85 15.50 5.70
C PRO A 212 16.68 14.45 4.95
N GLU A 213 17.59 13.74 5.62
CA GLU A 213 18.41 12.68 5.01
C GLU A 213 17.59 11.49 4.50
N ASP A 214 16.35 11.32 4.97
CA ASP A 214 15.42 10.30 4.45
C ASP A 214 14.87 10.66 3.05
N TYR A 215 15.13 11.90 2.59
CA TYR A 215 14.74 12.42 1.27
C TYR A 215 15.98 12.97 0.56
N PRO A 216 16.96 12.12 0.21
CA PRO A 216 18.31 12.57 -0.14
C PRO A 216 18.34 13.48 -1.38
N GLU A 217 17.53 13.20 -2.41
CA GLU A 217 17.46 14.01 -3.63
C GLU A 217 16.84 15.39 -3.36
N ALA A 218 15.84 15.47 -2.48
CA ALA A 218 15.24 16.73 -2.07
C ALA A 218 16.17 17.51 -1.13
N ASN A 219 16.84 16.83 -0.20
CA ASN A 219 17.76 17.46 0.73
C ASN A 219 19.01 18.02 0.03
N ALA A 220 19.42 17.43 -1.10
CA ALA A 220 20.52 17.96 -1.91
C ALA A 220 20.18 19.27 -2.64
N LYS A 221 18.89 19.64 -2.75
CA LYS A 221 18.43 20.85 -3.42
C LYS A 221 18.34 22.05 -2.49
N SER A 222 18.50 23.24 -3.07
CA SER A 222 18.20 24.50 -2.40
C SER A 222 16.68 24.73 -2.28
N VAL A 223 16.26 25.65 -1.40
CA VAL A 223 14.84 26.02 -1.26
C VAL A 223 14.26 26.54 -2.57
N ASP A 224 15.03 27.35 -3.32
CA ASP A 224 14.60 27.89 -4.62
C ASP A 224 14.39 26.79 -5.68
N GLU A 225 15.21 25.75 -5.66
CA GLU A 225 15.03 24.57 -6.53
C GLU A 225 13.86 23.69 -6.11
N LEU A 226 13.56 23.62 -4.80
CA LEU A 226 12.44 22.83 -4.27
C LEU A 226 11.09 23.50 -4.50
N LYS A 227 11.04 24.83 -4.59
CA LYS A 227 9.80 25.58 -4.83
C LYS A 227 9.03 25.14 -6.08
N PRO A 228 9.62 25.10 -7.30
CA PRO A 228 8.88 24.65 -8.49
C PRO A 228 8.49 23.16 -8.43
N ILE A 229 9.22 22.33 -7.67
CA ILE A 229 8.87 20.92 -7.41
C ILE A 229 7.63 20.86 -6.53
N LEU A 230 7.59 21.64 -5.45
CA LEU A 230 6.44 21.73 -4.55
C LEU A 230 5.20 22.24 -5.27
N GLU A 231 5.33 23.32 -6.05
CA GLU A 231 4.23 23.89 -6.83
C GLU A 231 3.68 22.88 -7.84
N LEU A 232 4.56 22.13 -8.53
CA LEU A 232 4.12 21.07 -9.43
C LEU A 232 3.43 19.92 -8.68
N ALA A 233 3.98 19.47 -7.55
CA ALA A 233 3.36 18.43 -6.74
C ALA A 233 1.96 18.83 -6.26
N SER A 234 1.79 20.10 -5.86
CA SER A 234 0.50 20.69 -5.51
C SER A 234 -0.44 20.73 -6.72
N TYR A 235 0.04 21.21 -7.87
CA TYR A 235 -0.74 21.23 -9.13
C TYR A 235 -1.23 19.84 -9.52
N MET A 236 -0.37 18.82 -9.37
CA MET A 236 -0.68 17.42 -9.71
C MET A 236 -1.52 16.71 -8.64
N GLU A 237 -1.87 17.40 -7.55
CA GLU A 237 -2.60 16.90 -6.38
C GLU A 237 -1.88 15.72 -5.67
N CYS A 238 -0.55 15.68 -5.72
CA CYS A 238 0.28 14.62 -5.12
C CYS A 238 0.52 14.86 -3.62
N GLU A 239 -0.53 14.87 -2.79
CA GLU A 239 -0.48 15.33 -1.39
C GLU A 239 0.63 14.68 -0.53
N GLY A 240 0.79 13.36 -0.63
CA GLY A 240 1.83 12.64 0.14
C GLY A 240 3.23 13.13 -0.21
N PHE A 241 3.51 13.33 -1.49
CA PHE A 241 4.80 13.84 -1.96
C PHE A 241 4.98 15.32 -1.62
N MET A 242 3.91 16.12 -1.72
CA MET A 242 3.90 17.53 -1.31
C MET A 242 4.37 17.67 0.14
N ARG A 243 3.82 16.86 1.07
CA ARG A 243 4.23 16.86 2.48
C ARG A 243 5.71 16.51 2.69
N CYS A 244 6.27 15.59 1.89
CA CYS A 244 7.70 15.28 1.93
C CYS A 244 8.55 16.50 1.58
N ILE A 245 8.19 17.21 0.50
CA ILE A 245 8.93 18.39 0.05
C ILE A 245 8.78 19.56 1.02
N GLU A 246 7.56 19.80 1.52
CA GLU A 246 7.29 20.81 2.57
C GLU A 246 8.12 20.55 3.82
N PHE A 247 8.23 19.30 4.25
CA PHE A 247 9.04 18.92 5.40
C PHE A 247 10.53 19.27 5.19
N VAL A 248 11.10 18.93 4.03
CA VAL A 248 12.51 19.25 3.72
C VAL A 248 12.72 20.77 3.67
N ILE A 249 11.82 21.51 3.02
CA ILE A 249 11.87 22.98 2.98
C ILE A 249 11.80 23.56 4.40
N GLY A 250 10.84 23.11 5.22
CA GLY A 250 10.65 23.59 6.59
C GLY A 250 11.90 23.38 7.45
N LYS A 251 12.58 22.23 7.31
CA LYS A 251 13.85 21.99 8.01
C LYS A 251 14.96 22.94 7.55
N LYS A 252 15.12 23.14 6.24
CA LYS A 252 16.11 24.08 5.69
C LYS A 252 15.88 25.52 6.14
N LEU A 253 14.62 25.96 6.19
CA LEU A 253 14.27 27.31 6.65
C LEU A 253 14.56 27.50 8.15
N ASN A 254 14.33 26.49 8.99
CA ASN A 254 14.65 26.57 10.42
C ASN A 254 16.15 26.66 10.71
N GLU A 255 16.99 26.21 9.77
CA GLU A 255 18.46 26.27 9.86
C GLU A 255 19.03 27.59 9.32
N MET A 256 18.21 28.43 8.67
CA MET A 256 18.65 29.73 8.19
C MET A 256 18.79 30.72 9.36
N PRO A 257 19.86 31.53 9.38
CA PRO A 257 20.01 32.58 10.38
C PRO A 257 18.85 33.58 10.27
N ILE A 258 18.29 33.96 11.41
CA ILE A 258 17.32 35.06 11.50
C ILE A 258 18.13 36.36 11.56
N ASP A 259 18.05 37.16 10.50
CA ASP A 259 18.56 38.53 10.48
C ASP A 259 17.64 39.49 11.27
#